data_AF-A0A7S1WI28-F1
#
_entry.id   AF-A0A7S1WI28-F1
#
_cell.length_a   1.000
_cell.length_b   1.000
_cell.length_c   1.000
_cell.angle_alpha   90.00
_cell.angle_beta   90.00
_cell.angle_gamma   90.00
#
_symmetry.space_group_name_H-M   'P 1'
#
loop_
_entity.id
_entity.type
_entity.pdbx_description
1 polymer ?
#
loop_
_entity_poly.entity_id
_entity_poly.type
_entity_poly.pdbx_seq_one_letter_code
_entity_poly.pdbx_strand_id
1 'polypeptide(L)'
;ELCGLLGCGSLDDFCSEVVMAEGVEAQDLVLQAMPLALGIRVRVAFLDRADAPNGAPSVPLQDFGPGLVNGELPSEGASELPLVYLQLRPGHYDLLYFGGH
;
A
#
# COMPACT_ATOMS: atom_id res chain seq x y z
N GLU A 1 12.73 -9.22 14.25
CA GLU A 1 12.56 -7.80 14.60
C GLU A 1 12.32 -7.02 13.33
N LEU A 2 11.12 -6.46 13.13
CA LEU A 2 10.75 -5.68 11.94
C LEU A 2 11.74 -4.53 11.68
N CYS A 3 12.27 -3.92 12.74
CA CYS A 3 13.27 -2.86 12.66
C CYS A 3 14.59 -3.29 12.03
N GLY A 4 15.04 -4.54 12.26
CA GLY A 4 16.29 -5.06 11.67
C GLY A 4 16.21 -5.31 10.16
N LEU A 5 15.01 -5.49 9.59
CA LEU A 5 14.80 -5.60 8.15
C LEU A 5 14.63 -4.23 7.47
N LEU A 6 14.19 -3.22 8.22
CA LEU A 6 13.94 -1.85 7.76
C LEU A 6 15.12 -0.90 8.00
N GLY A 7 16.19 -1.37 8.65
CA GLY A 7 17.41 -0.58 8.89
C GLY A 7 17.31 0.45 10.03
N CYS A 8 16.24 0.42 10.84
CA CYS A 8 16.06 1.32 11.97
C CYS A 8 16.43 0.65 13.30
N GLY A 9 16.97 1.42 14.25
CA GLY A 9 17.42 0.93 15.55
C GLY A 9 16.27 0.55 16.50
N SER A 10 15.14 1.24 16.38
CA SER A 10 13.93 1.05 17.18
C SER A 10 12.67 1.52 16.44
N LEU A 11 11.49 1.34 17.04
CA LEU A 11 10.23 1.83 16.47
C LEU A 11 10.14 3.37 16.54
N ASP A 12 10.64 3.97 17.62
CA ASP A 12 10.76 5.43 17.73
C ASP A 12 11.68 6.00 16.64
N ASP A 13 12.81 5.33 16.36
CA ASP A 13 13.72 5.73 15.27
C ASP A 13 13.01 5.62 13.91
N PHE A 14 12.28 4.54 13.66
CA PHE A 14 11.48 4.40 12.43
C PHE A 14 10.46 5.54 12.27
N CYS A 15 9.72 5.85 13.34
CA CYS A 15 8.76 6.93 13.32
C CYS A 15 9.43 8.28 13.05
N SER A 16 10.56 8.56 13.68
CA SER A 16 11.28 9.83 13.51
C SER A 16 11.92 9.96 12.13
N GLU A 17 12.60 8.91 11.65
CA GLU A 17 13.43 8.96 10.44
C GLU A 17 12.66 8.67 9.15
N VAL A 18 11.57 7.90 9.23
CA VAL A 18 10.81 7.48 8.05
C VAL A 18 9.43 8.12 8.00
N VAL A 19 8.67 8.07 9.09
CA VAL A 19 7.27 8.53 9.08
C VAL A 19 7.15 10.05 9.15
N MET A 20 7.93 10.68 10.04
CA MET A 20 7.85 12.12 10.29
C MET A 20 8.77 12.94 9.40
N ALA A 21 9.78 12.33 8.79
CA ALA A 21 10.73 13.01 7.94
C ALA A 21 10.10 13.38 6.58
N GLU A 22 10.25 14.65 6.18
CA GLU A 22 9.78 15.11 4.88
C GLU A 22 10.65 14.58 3.74
N GLY A 23 10.03 14.23 2.62
CA GLY A 23 10.73 13.74 1.42
C GLY A 23 11.17 12.27 1.50
N VAL A 24 10.86 11.56 2.59
CA VAL A 24 11.04 10.10 2.68
C VAL A 24 9.82 9.41 2.09
N GLU A 25 10.06 8.42 1.22
CA GLU A 25 8.99 7.69 0.55
C GLU A 25 8.25 6.77 1.52
N ALA A 26 6.91 6.82 1.50
CA ALA A 26 6.08 5.92 2.27
C ALA A 26 6.09 4.52 1.63
N GLN A 27 6.86 3.59 2.17
CA GLN A 27 6.94 2.20 1.68
C GLN A 27 6.58 1.20 2.79
N ASP A 28 6.44 -0.07 2.42
CA ASP A 28 6.34 -1.23 3.32
C ASP A 28 5.36 -1.05 4.50
N LEU A 29 5.90 -0.86 5.70
CA LEU A 29 5.13 -0.71 6.94
C LEU A 29 4.25 0.53 6.93
N VAL A 30 4.66 1.60 6.25
CA VAL A 30 3.86 2.83 6.13
C VAL A 30 2.61 2.56 5.29
N LEU A 31 2.72 1.82 4.18
CA LEU A 31 1.57 1.41 3.36
C LEU A 31 0.61 0.49 4.11
N GLN A 32 1.09 -0.30 5.06
CA GLN A 32 0.25 -1.15 5.90
C GLN A 32 -0.41 -0.37 7.04
N ALA A 33 0.33 0.50 7.73
CA ALA A 33 -0.13 1.18 8.94
C ALA A 33 -1.02 2.40 8.65
N MET A 34 -0.71 3.18 7.61
CA MET A 34 -1.43 4.43 7.32
C MET A 34 -2.92 4.22 7.01
N PRO A 35 -3.33 3.26 6.14
CA PRO A 35 -4.75 3.02 5.88
C PRO A 35 -5.51 2.58 7.13
N LEU A 36 -4.87 1.79 8.00
CA LEU A 36 -5.45 1.38 9.30
C LEU A 36 -5.67 2.58 10.22
N ALA A 37 -4.68 3.47 10.33
CA ALA A 37 -4.75 4.66 11.18
C ALA A 37 -5.82 5.66 10.69
N LEU A 38 -6.01 5.78 9.38
CA LEU A 38 -7.00 6.66 8.77
C LEU A 38 -8.40 6.04 8.66
N GLY A 39 -8.55 4.74 8.94
CA GLY A 39 -9.82 4.03 8.73
C GLY A 39 -10.26 4.00 7.27
N ILE A 40 -9.31 3.97 6.33
CA ILE A 40 -9.58 3.88 4.89
C ILE A 40 -9.02 2.58 4.33
N ARG A 41 -9.40 2.27 3.10
CA ARG A 41 -8.82 1.17 2.32
C ARG A 41 -8.10 1.74 1.11
N VAL A 42 -6.98 1.12 0.78
CA VAL A 42 -6.15 1.51 -0.36
C VAL A 42 -5.88 0.28 -1.21
N ARG A 43 -6.14 0.36 -2.50
CA ARG A 43 -5.74 -0.66 -3.48
C ARG A 43 -4.58 -0.11 -4.31
N VAL A 44 -3.43 -0.76 -4.25
CA VAL A 44 -2.22 -0.34 -4.96
C VAL A 44 -1.97 -1.25 -6.15
N ALA A 45 -1.85 -0.66 -7.33
CA ALA A 45 -1.34 -1.29 -8.54
C ALA A 45 0.19 -1.10 -8.59
N PHE A 46 0.95 -2.18 -8.47
CA PHE A 46 2.41 -2.11 -8.55
C PHE A 46 2.86 -2.18 -10.01
N LEU A 47 3.54 -1.13 -10.46
CA LEU A 47 4.13 -1.03 -11.78
C LEU A 47 5.65 -1.04 -11.67
N ASP A 48 6.20 -2.18 -11.25
CA ASP A 48 7.59 -2.49 -11.50
C ASP A 48 7.71 -3.23 -12.84
N ARG A 49 8.88 -3.16 -13.48
CA ARG A 49 9.15 -3.92 -14.71
C ARG A 49 9.39 -5.41 -14.41
N ALA A 50 8.84 -5.94 -13.32
CA ALA A 50 8.97 -7.34 -12.98
C ALA A 50 8.14 -8.14 -13.99
N ASP A 51 8.81 -9.04 -14.70
CA ASP A 51 8.13 -9.94 -15.63
C ASP A 51 7.13 -10.80 -14.86
N ALA A 52 5.87 -10.81 -15.30
CA ALA A 52 4.91 -11.77 -14.79
C ALA A 52 5.45 -13.19 -15.05
N PRO A 53 5.26 -14.15 -14.12
CA PRO A 53 5.79 -15.51 -14.24
C PRO A 53 5.36 -16.27 -15.52
N ASN A 54 4.43 -15.71 -16.28
CA ASN A 54 3.76 -16.34 -17.43
C ASN A 54 4.04 -15.60 -18.75
N GLY A 55 4.86 -14.54 -18.76
CA GLY A 55 5.13 -13.72 -19.95
C GLY A 55 3.96 -12.87 -20.46
N ALA A 56 2.81 -12.90 -19.79
CA ALA A 56 1.68 -12.01 -20.05
C ALA A 56 1.74 -10.83 -19.08
N PRO A 57 1.65 -9.56 -19.55
CA PRO A 57 1.70 -8.42 -18.66
C PRO A 57 0.51 -8.45 -17.68
N SER A 58 0.79 -8.73 -16.41
CA SER A 58 -0.17 -8.61 -15.32
C SER A 58 0.29 -7.51 -14.37
N VAL A 59 -0.62 -6.62 -13.98
CA VAL A 59 -0.34 -5.60 -12.97
C VAL A 59 -0.83 -6.13 -11.62
N PRO A 60 0.06 -6.49 -10.68
CA PRO A 60 -0.35 -6.95 -9.37
C PRO A 60 -1.09 -5.83 -8.62
N LEU A 61 -2.23 -6.19 -8.05
CA LEU A 61 -3.04 -5.33 -7.19
C LEU A 61 -2.97 -5.88 -5.77
N GLN A 62 -2.71 -5.02 -4.79
CA GLN A 62 -2.74 -5.40 -3.38
C GLN A 62 -3.60 -4.42 -2.59
N ASP A 63 -4.38 -4.98 -1.66
CA ASP A 63 -5.23 -4.20 -0.78
C ASP A 63 -4.57 -3.97 0.59
N PHE A 64 -4.77 -2.78 1.13
CA PHE A 64 -4.31 -2.35 2.44
C PHE A 64 -5.46 -1.68 3.20
N GLY A 65 -5.50 -1.88 4.52
CA GLY A 65 -6.49 -1.27 5.40
C GLY A 65 -7.29 -2.28 6.21
N PRO A 66 -8.32 -1.81 6.93
CA PRO A 66 -9.10 -2.64 7.84
C PRO A 66 -10.09 -3.53 7.11
N GLY A 67 -10.43 -4.66 7.73
CA GLY A 67 -11.45 -5.59 7.22
C GLY A 67 -10.99 -6.49 6.07
N LEU A 68 -9.68 -6.57 5.80
CA LEU A 68 -9.12 -7.53 4.85
C LEU A 68 -9.19 -8.96 5.40
N VAL A 69 -9.62 -9.89 4.57
CA VAL A 69 -9.63 -11.33 4.87
C VAL A 69 -8.60 -11.98 3.95
N ASN A 70 -7.59 -12.63 4.53
CA ASN A 70 -6.46 -13.19 3.78
C ASN A 70 -5.73 -12.18 2.87
N GLY A 71 -5.72 -10.89 3.23
CA GLY A 71 -5.07 -9.83 2.46
C GLY A 71 -5.90 -9.25 1.31
N GLU A 72 -7.15 -9.68 1.15
CA GLU A 72 -8.05 -9.22 0.10
C GLU A 72 -9.30 -8.56 0.67
N LEU A 73 -9.87 -7.62 -0.09
CA LEU A 73 -11.18 -7.06 0.22
C LEU A 73 -12.27 -8.13 0.06
N PRO A 74 -13.25 -8.22 0.99
CA PRO A 74 -14.39 -9.13 0.85
C PRO A 74 -15.13 -8.90 -0.47
N SER A 75 -15.51 -9.98 -1.16
CA SER A 75 -16.13 -9.92 -2.50
C SER A 75 -17.58 -9.41 -2.50
N GLU A 76 -18.25 -9.33 -1.36
CA GLU A 76 -19.66 -8.98 -1.24
C GLU A 76 -19.92 -8.15 0.03
N GLY A 77 -20.74 -7.10 -0.11
CA GLY A 77 -21.05 -6.13 0.94
C GLY A 77 -20.07 -4.95 0.88
N ALA A 78 -20.44 -3.91 0.13
CA ALA A 78 -19.72 -2.65 0.05
C ALA A 78 -19.41 -2.17 1.47
N SER A 79 -18.21 -2.42 1.96
CA SER A 79 -17.81 -1.84 3.23
C SER A 79 -17.86 -0.33 3.04
N GLU A 80 -18.53 0.36 3.96
CA GLU A 80 -18.73 1.82 3.99
C GLU A 80 -17.41 2.61 3.99
N LEU A 81 -16.28 1.92 4.13
CA LEU A 81 -14.98 2.54 4.19
C LEU A 81 -14.55 3.03 2.81
N PRO A 82 -14.07 4.28 2.70
CA PRO A 82 -13.51 4.81 1.47
C PRO A 82 -12.45 3.89 0.88
N LEU A 83 -12.50 3.69 -0.43
CA LEU A 83 -11.49 2.93 -1.18
C LEU A 83 -10.77 3.88 -2.13
N VAL A 84 -9.47 4.05 -1.92
CA VAL A 84 -8.59 4.86 -2.78
C VAL A 84 -7.75 3.91 -3.64
N TYR A 85 -7.70 4.17 -4.94
CA TYR A 85 -6.86 3.39 -5.85
C TYR A 85 -5.60 4.19 -6.18
N LEU A 86 -4.45 3.53 -6.01
CA LEU A 86 -3.14 4.10 -6.29
C LEU A 86 -2.42 3.27 -7.34
N GLN A 87 -1.61 3.95 -8.14
CA GLN A 87 -0.55 3.35 -8.92
C GLN A 87 0.77 3.64 -8.21
N LEU A 88 1.60 2.61 -8.01
CA LEU A 88 2.93 2.74 -7.46
C LEU A 88 3.99 2.38 -8.51
N ARG A 89 4.88 3.32 -8.79
CA ARG A 89 6.15 3.13 -9.50
C ARG A 89 7.28 3.52 -8.55
N PRO A 90 8.51 3.01 -8.67
CA PRO A 90 9.61 3.43 -7.80
C PRO A 90 9.70 4.96 -7.69
N GLY A 91 9.49 5.50 -6.48
CA GLY A 91 9.53 6.94 -6.19
C GLY A 91 8.24 7.73 -6.46
N HIS A 92 7.15 7.09 -6.92
CA HIS A 92 5.95 7.80 -7.38
C HIS A 92 4.64 7.08 -7.07
N TYR A 93 3.72 7.82 -6.43
CA TYR A 93 2.32 7.44 -6.24
C TYR A 93 1.42 8.35 -7.08
N ASP A 94 0.55 7.75 -7.88
CA ASP A 94 -0.47 8.45 -8.66
C ASP A 94 -1.87 7.91 -8.34
N LEU A 95 -2.90 8.75 -8.38
CA LEU A 95 -4.28 8.32 -8.18
C LEU A 95 -4.83 7.63 -9.44
N LEU A 96 -5.51 6.50 -9.23
CA LEU A 96 -6.28 5.83 -10.28
C LEU A 96 -7.77 6.11 -10.10
N TYR A 97 -8.43 6.48 -11.18
CA TYR A 97 -9.87 6.70 -11.22
C TYR A 97 -10.48 5.75 -12.26
N PHE A 98 -11.38 4.89 -11.81
CA PHE A 98 -12.15 4.04 -12.71
C PHE A 98 -13.40 4.80 -13.15
N GLY A 99 -13.65 4.86 -14.45
CA GLY A 99 -14.87 5.46 -14.99
C GLY A 99 -16.08 4.68 -14.50
N GLY A 100 -17.01 5.36 -13.82
CA GLY A 100 -18.30 4.77 -13.48
C GLY A 100 -19.09 4.49 -14.75
N HIS A 101 -19.46 3.23 -14.94
CA HIS A 101 -20.57 2.86 -15.83
C HIS A 101 -21.84 2.72 -15.01
#